data_AF-A0A3A8NKV2-F1
#
_entry.id   AF-A0A3A8NKV2-F1
#
_cell.length_a   1.000
_cell.length_b   1.000
_cell.length_c   1.000
_cell.angle_alpha   90.00
_cell.angle_beta   90.00
_cell.angle_gamma   90.00
#
_symmetry.space_group_name_H-M   'P 1'
#
loop_
_entity.id
_entity.type
_entity.pdbx_description
1 polymer ?
#
loop_
_entity_poly.entity_id
_entity_poly.type
_entity_poly.pdbx_seq_one_letter_code
_entity_poly.pdbx_strand_id
1 'polypeptide(L)'
;MPSRLAQHLVSRALLTQEQAGELLRQHQAQGGHLDSALLERGMGEEDVLALMGEVSGFRPVNLVDFEPNLEVASFIPPKIAERLSVVPLSLDGNTLHVACAYPVPKKELDEVGFLLGKPLELWVAIELRVREWISTIYRQPLPQRFVQLGEALVARPSGALTPPPPPPEDEAMVDMVEQLARSVAQEPVAPEARPAAPREP
;
A
#
# COMPACT_ATOMS: atom_id res chain seq x y z
N MET A 1 0.14 -5.45 -4.16
CA MET A 1 -0.61 -4.90 -5.32
C MET A 1 -1.28 -3.60 -4.89
N PRO A 2 -0.82 -2.42 -5.36
CA PRO A 2 -1.43 -1.13 -5.04
C PRO A 2 -2.91 -1.05 -5.46
N SER A 3 -3.28 -1.80 -6.50
CA SER A 3 -4.64 -1.84 -7.05
C SER A 3 -5.72 -2.26 -6.03
N ARG A 4 -5.38 -3.05 -5.00
CA ARG A 4 -6.36 -3.46 -3.98
C ARG A 4 -6.77 -2.30 -3.06
N LEU A 5 -5.80 -1.47 -2.66
CA LEU A 5 -6.09 -0.30 -1.83
C LEU A 5 -6.89 0.73 -2.63
N ALA A 6 -6.52 0.94 -3.91
CA ALA A 6 -7.29 1.80 -4.82
C ALA A 6 -8.74 1.29 -5.04
N GLN A 7 -8.94 -0.01 -5.26
CA GLN A 7 -10.27 -0.61 -5.40
C GLN A 7 -11.11 -0.45 -4.13
N HIS A 8 -10.50 -0.64 -2.96
CA HIS A 8 -11.18 -0.47 -1.68
C HIS A 8 -11.67 0.96 -1.47
N LEU A 9 -10.84 1.95 -1.81
CA LEU A 9 -11.21 3.37 -1.77
C LEU A 9 -12.41 3.70 -2.66
N VAL A 10 -12.46 3.14 -3.87
CA VAL A 10 -13.61 3.31 -4.77
C VAL A 10 -14.86 2.64 -4.19
N SER A 11 -14.71 1.45 -3.61
CA SER A 11 -15.83 0.72 -3.01
C SER A 11 -16.47 1.46 -1.82
N ARG A 12 -15.68 2.26 -1.10
CA ARG A 12 -16.15 3.11 0.01
C ARG A 12 -16.62 4.50 -0.45
N ALA A 13 -16.69 4.75 -1.75
CA ALA A 13 -17.01 6.05 -2.35
C ALA A 13 -16.10 7.20 -1.87
N LEU A 14 -14.87 6.88 -1.43
CA LEU A 14 -13.87 7.88 -1.04
C LEU A 14 -13.14 8.44 -2.26
N LEU A 15 -13.08 7.69 -3.35
CA LEU A 15 -12.54 8.12 -4.64
C LEU A 15 -13.47 7.66 -5.78
N THR A 16 -13.59 8.48 -6.82
CA THR A 16 -14.15 8.02 -8.10
C THR A 16 -13.16 7.09 -8.79
N GLN A 17 -13.65 6.33 -9.77
CA GLN A 17 -12.80 5.50 -10.59
C GLN A 17 -11.74 6.29 -11.37
N GLU A 18 -12.08 7.49 -11.84
CA GLU A 18 -11.10 8.36 -12.51
C GLU A 18 -10.02 8.84 -11.52
N GLN A 19 -10.44 9.22 -10.30
CA GLN A 19 -9.52 9.63 -9.24
C GLN A 19 -8.58 8.49 -8.82
N ALA A 20 -9.10 7.25 -8.72
CA ALA A 20 -8.29 6.08 -8.44
C ALA A 20 -7.31 5.75 -9.59
N GLY A 21 -7.74 5.90 -10.84
CA GLY A 21 -6.87 5.76 -12.01
C GLY A 21 -5.75 6.81 -12.02
N GLU A 22 -6.06 8.06 -11.69
CA GLU A 22 -5.07 9.12 -11.56
C GLU A 22 -4.09 8.85 -10.42
N LEU A 23 -4.57 8.40 -9.26
CA LEU A 23 -3.73 8.03 -8.13
C LEU A 23 -2.74 6.91 -8.51
N LEU A 24 -3.20 5.87 -9.22
CA LEU A 24 -2.34 4.78 -9.67
C LEU A 24 -1.31 5.24 -10.71
N ARG A 25 -1.66 6.16 -11.62
CA ARG A 25 -0.71 6.75 -12.57
C ARG A 25 0.36 7.59 -11.86
N GLN A 26 -0.05 8.42 -10.90
CA GLN A 26 0.88 9.21 -10.09
C GLN A 26 1.85 8.32 -9.32
N HIS A 27 1.33 7.26 -8.68
CA HIS A 27 2.15 6.25 -8.01
C HIS A 27 3.15 5.57 -8.96
N GLN A 28 2.73 5.21 -10.17
CA GLN A 28 3.64 4.62 -11.17
C GLN A 28 4.73 5.60 -11.63
N ALA A 29 4.41 6.89 -11.77
CA ALA A 29 5.37 7.90 -12.21
C ALA A 29 6.37 8.30 -11.12
N GLN A 30 5.93 8.40 -9.87
CA GLN A 30 6.73 8.88 -8.74
C GLN A 30 7.45 7.75 -7.99
N GLY A 31 6.95 6.51 -8.10
CA GLY A 31 7.35 5.40 -7.24
C GLY A 31 6.92 5.61 -5.78
N GLY A 32 7.38 4.71 -4.90
CA GLY A 32 6.94 4.66 -3.50
C GLY A 32 5.71 3.79 -3.31
N HIS A 33 5.01 3.97 -2.20
CA HIS A 33 3.79 3.24 -1.88
C HIS A 33 2.53 4.10 -2.13
N LEU A 34 1.36 3.46 -2.23
CA LEU A 34 0.12 4.16 -2.60
C LEU A 34 -0.41 5.08 -1.48
N ASP A 35 -0.09 4.75 -0.23
CA ASP A 35 -0.39 5.54 0.96
C ASP A 35 0.32 6.90 0.96
N SER A 36 1.59 6.98 0.55
CA SER A 36 2.28 8.27 0.43
C SER A 36 1.58 9.20 -0.56
N ALA A 37 1.09 8.65 -1.68
CA ALA A 37 0.32 9.40 -2.68
C ALA A 37 -1.05 9.86 -2.15
N LEU A 38 -1.67 9.11 -1.24
CA LEU A 38 -2.92 9.52 -0.59
C LEU A 38 -2.69 10.68 0.39
N LEU A 39 -1.61 10.61 1.18
CA LEU A 39 -1.20 11.69 2.09
C LEU A 39 -0.87 12.97 1.32
N GLU A 40 -0.18 12.85 0.18
CA GLU A 40 0.14 13.99 -0.70
C GLU A 40 -1.12 14.67 -1.28
N ARG A 41 -2.21 13.92 -1.45
CA ARG A 41 -3.52 14.45 -1.88
C ARG A 41 -4.34 15.02 -0.72
N GLY A 42 -3.79 15.00 0.50
CA GLY A 42 -4.37 15.60 1.69
C GLY A 42 -5.25 14.68 2.52
N MET A 43 -5.23 13.36 2.29
CA MET A 43 -5.90 12.40 3.19
C MET A 43 -5.19 12.40 4.56
N GLY A 44 -5.96 12.31 5.65
CA GLY A 44 -5.40 12.22 7.00
C GLY A 44 -4.65 10.90 7.24
N GLU A 45 -3.62 10.94 8.09
CA GLU A 45 -2.82 9.76 8.45
C GLU A 45 -3.67 8.64 9.06
N GLU A 46 -4.61 9.00 9.93
CA GLU A 46 -5.51 8.04 10.59
C GLU A 46 -6.45 7.34 9.59
N ASP A 47 -6.98 8.08 8.63
CA ASP A 47 -7.86 7.54 7.58
C ASP A 47 -7.11 6.56 6.68
N VAL A 48 -5.91 6.95 6.23
CA VAL A 48 -5.03 6.09 5.42
C VAL A 48 -4.70 4.81 6.18
N LEU A 49 -4.33 4.95 7.45
CA LEU A 49 -3.95 3.82 8.30
C LEU A 49 -5.12 2.85 8.54
N ALA A 50 -6.32 3.37 8.80
CA ALA A 50 -7.54 2.57 8.97
C ALA A 50 -7.87 1.77 7.69
N LEU A 51 -7.81 2.42 6.53
CA LEU A 51 -8.02 1.77 5.24
C LEU A 51 -6.98 0.67 4.96
N MET A 52 -5.72 0.91 5.30
CA MET A 52 -4.66 -0.08 5.17
C MET A 52 -4.91 -1.29 6.08
N GLY A 53 -5.37 -1.08 7.31
CA GLY A 53 -5.78 -2.17 8.21
C GLY A 53 -6.88 -3.04 7.60
N GLU A 54 -7.92 -2.42 7.06
CA GLU A 54 -9.04 -3.12 6.41
C GLU A 54 -8.60 -3.92 5.18
N VAL A 55 -7.79 -3.33 4.30
CA VAL A 55 -7.37 -3.96 3.04
C VAL A 55 -6.33 -5.06 3.25
N SER A 56 -5.44 -4.85 4.22
CA SER A 56 -4.32 -5.76 4.48
C SER A 56 -4.71 -6.92 5.40
N GLY A 57 -5.73 -6.74 6.23
CA GLY A 57 -6.13 -7.69 7.28
C GLY A 57 -5.17 -7.71 8.48
N PHE A 58 -4.17 -6.81 8.52
CA PHE A 58 -3.24 -6.66 9.63
C PHE A 58 -3.69 -5.54 10.57
N ARG A 59 -3.27 -5.62 11.83
CA ARG A 59 -3.55 -4.59 12.83
C ARG A 59 -2.87 -3.27 12.40
N PRO A 60 -3.61 -2.16 12.28
CA PRO A 60 -3.00 -0.85 12.10
C PRO A 60 -2.27 -0.39 13.35
N VAL A 61 -1.11 0.25 13.19
CA VAL A 61 -0.35 0.87 14.28
C VAL A 61 0.09 2.28 13.90
N ASN A 62 -0.18 3.21 14.81
CA ASN A 62 0.30 4.59 14.70
C ASN A 62 1.70 4.68 15.34
N LEU A 63 2.73 4.82 14.52
CA LEU A 63 4.11 4.91 14.97
C LEU A 63 4.46 6.23 15.69
N VAL A 64 3.58 7.24 15.62
CA VAL A 64 3.78 8.51 16.33
C VAL A 64 3.61 8.34 17.83
N ASP A 65 2.82 7.35 18.27
CA ASP A 65 2.54 7.09 19.68
C ASP A 65 3.64 6.26 20.37
N PHE A 66 4.68 5.86 19.62
CA PHE A 66 5.74 4.98 20.08
C PHE A 66 7.12 5.65 19.90
N GLU A 67 8.07 5.21 20.72
CA GLU A 67 9.48 5.56 20.56
C GLU A 67 10.28 4.32 20.13
N PRO A 68 11.26 4.47 19.21
CA PRO A 68 12.05 3.36 18.74
C PRO A 68 12.97 2.81 19.83
N ASN A 69 12.83 1.53 20.16
CA ASN A 69 13.75 0.84 21.06
C ASN A 69 14.97 0.31 20.30
N LEU A 70 16.14 0.89 20.57
CA LEU A 70 17.42 0.52 19.91
C LEU A 70 17.89 -0.91 20.22
N GLU A 71 17.50 -1.49 21.37
CA GLU A 71 17.83 -2.88 21.67
C GLU A 71 17.08 -3.83 20.74
N VAL A 72 15.81 -3.53 20.45
CA VAL A 72 14.97 -4.32 19.54
C VAL A 72 15.34 -4.04 18.08
N ALA A 73 15.72 -2.81 17.76
CA ALA A 73 16.26 -2.43 16.45
C ALA A 73 17.40 -3.32 15.95
N SER A 74 18.22 -3.82 16.88
CA SER A 74 19.38 -4.66 16.56
C SER A 74 19.00 -6.02 15.95
N PHE A 75 17.75 -6.47 16.09
CA PHE A 75 17.28 -7.73 15.49
C PHE A 75 17.10 -7.63 13.97
N ILE A 76 16.79 -6.44 13.44
CA ILE A 76 16.57 -6.26 12.00
C ILE A 76 17.71 -5.40 11.44
N PRO A 77 18.54 -5.94 10.53
CA PRO A 77 19.55 -5.15 9.86
C PRO A 77 18.96 -4.03 9.00
N PRO A 78 19.65 -2.87 8.86
CA PRO A 78 19.16 -1.71 8.10
C PRO A 78 18.79 -2.06 6.65
N LYS A 79 19.58 -2.92 6.00
CA LYS A 79 19.31 -3.36 4.62
C LYS A 79 17.98 -4.11 4.48
N ILE A 80 17.59 -4.87 5.51
CA ILE A 80 16.32 -5.59 5.53
C ILE A 80 15.18 -4.62 5.82
N ALA A 81 15.37 -3.75 6.82
CA ALA A 81 14.41 -2.71 7.18
C ALA A 81 14.04 -1.81 5.99
N GLU A 82 15.04 -1.33 5.25
CA GLU A 82 14.85 -0.50 4.06
C GLU A 82 14.20 -1.26 2.90
N ARG A 83 14.69 -2.46 2.58
CA ARG A 83 14.19 -3.27 1.46
C ARG A 83 12.74 -3.70 1.65
N LEU A 84 12.40 -4.13 2.86
CA LEU A 84 11.06 -4.65 3.18
C LEU A 84 10.15 -3.57 3.76
N SER A 85 10.64 -2.33 3.91
CA SER A 85 9.93 -1.22 4.58
C SER A 85 9.31 -1.69 5.90
N VAL A 86 10.17 -2.18 6.80
CA VAL A 86 9.79 -2.78 8.08
C VAL A 86 10.66 -2.22 9.21
N VAL A 87 10.06 -2.01 10.37
CA VAL A 87 10.74 -1.59 11.60
C VAL A 87 10.29 -2.44 12.78
N PRO A 88 11.20 -2.82 13.68
CA PRO A 88 10.84 -3.51 14.90
C PRO A 88 10.25 -2.53 15.92
N LEU A 89 9.19 -2.96 16.62
CA LEU A 89 8.49 -2.18 17.63
C LEU A 89 8.90 -2.58 19.03
N SER A 90 8.66 -3.85 19.37
CA SER A 90 8.89 -4.39 20.70
C SER A 90 9.12 -5.90 20.63
N LEU A 91 9.70 -6.43 21.70
CA LEU A 91 9.86 -7.87 21.90
C LEU A 91 9.00 -8.27 23.10
N ASP A 92 7.96 -9.06 22.87
CA ASP A 92 7.12 -9.63 23.92
C ASP A 92 7.44 -11.12 24.10
N GLY A 93 8.18 -11.44 25.16
CA GLY A 93 8.72 -12.78 25.40
C GLY A 93 9.66 -13.22 24.27
N ASN A 94 9.17 -14.08 23.37
CA ASN A 94 9.92 -14.52 22.19
C ASN A 94 9.38 -13.96 20.86
N THR A 95 8.26 -13.25 20.88
CA THR A 95 7.61 -12.72 19.69
C THR A 95 8.11 -11.31 19.40
N LEU A 96 8.60 -11.08 18.18
CA LEU A 96 9.05 -9.76 17.73
C LEU A 96 7.90 -9.07 17.00
N HIS A 97 7.40 -7.98 17.57
CA HIS A 97 6.40 -7.14 16.92
C HIS A 97 7.09 -6.22 15.91
N VAL A 98 6.57 -6.18 14.70
CA VAL A 98 7.13 -5.39 13.61
C VAL A 98 6.05 -4.59 12.91
N ALA A 99 6.33 -3.32 12.62
CA ALA A 99 5.49 -2.49 11.77
C ALA A 99 6.05 -2.51 10.34
N CYS A 100 5.19 -2.67 9.36
CA CYS A 100 5.55 -2.69 7.96
C CYS A 100 4.61 -1.82 7.11
N ALA A 101 5.16 -1.27 6.03
CA ALA A 101 4.37 -0.55 5.04
C ALA A 101 3.51 -1.54 4.21
N TYR A 102 2.45 -1.03 3.60
CA TYR A 102 1.61 -1.81 2.68
C TYR A 102 2.09 -1.64 1.23
N PRO A 103 2.32 -2.72 0.45
CA PRO A 103 1.90 -4.10 0.71
C PRO A 103 2.85 -4.88 1.62
N VAL A 104 2.27 -5.61 2.59
CA VAL A 104 3.03 -6.41 3.57
C VAL A 104 3.74 -7.59 2.88
N PRO A 105 5.08 -7.64 2.88
CA PRO A 105 5.86 -8.72 2.26
C PRO A 105 5.91 -9.95 3.17
N LYS A 106 4.76 -10.61 3.36
CA LYS A 106 4.59 -11.68 4.35
C LYS A 106 5.60 -12.82 4.17
N LYS A 107 5.86 -13.25 2.92
CA LYS A 107 6.78 -14.36 2.65
C LYS A 107 8.20 -14.05 3.11
N GLU A 108 8.68 -12.86 2.74
CA GLU A 108 10.02 -12.40 3.10
C GLU A 108 10.15 -12.18 4.61
N LEU A 109 9.09 -11.70 5.26
CA LEU A 109 9.07 -11.51 6.72
C LEU A 109 9.02 -12.86 7.47
N ASP A 110 8.27 -13.83 6.98
CA ASP A 110 8.25 -15.20 7.53
C ASP A 110 9.66 -15.82 7.48
N GLU A 111 10.39 -15.64 6.36
CA GLU A 111 11.80 -16.07 6.23
C GLU A 111 12.73 -15.34 7.21
N VAL A 112 12.57 -14.03 7.37
CA VAL A 112 13.34 -13.24 8.35
C VAL A 112 13.07 -13.74 9.76
N GLY A 113 11.82 -14.00 10.13
CA GLY A 113 11.46 -14.56 11.43
C GLY A 113 12.10 -15.93 11.69
N PHE A 114 12.08 -16.80 10.68
CA PHE A 114 12.72 -18.11 10.74
C PHE A 114 14.23 -17.99 10.98
N LEU A 115 14.92 -17.12 10.24
CA LEU A 115 16.36 -16.89 10.41
C LEU A 115 16.72 -16.27 11.76
N LEU A 116 15.84 -15.43 12.32
CA LEU A 116 16.00 -14.86 13.66
C LEU A 116 15.66 -15.86 14.77
N GLY A 117 15.04 -17.01 14.45
CA GLY A 117 14.55 -17.97 15.42
C GLY A 117 13.39 -17.43 16.27
N LYS A 118 12.65 -16.44 15.75
CA LYS A 118 11.61 -15.71 16.47
C LYS A 118 10.34 -15.58 15.62
N PRO A 119 9.15 -15.90 16.17
CA PRO A 119 7.91 -15.57 15.50
C PRO A 119 7.77 -14.04 15.36
N LEU A 120 7.33 -13.59 14.19
CA LEU A 120 7.04 -12.18 13.93
C LEU A 120 5.53 -11.94 14.02
N GLU A 121 5.15 -10.90 14.76
CA GLU A 121 3.80 -10.36 14.68
C GLU A 121 3.80 -9.11 13.81
N LEU A 122 3.10 -9.16 12.67
CA LEU A 122 3.13 -8.13 11.65
C LEU A 122 1.98 -7.14 11.84
N TRP A 123 2.31 -5.87 12.01
CA TRP A 123 1.37 -4.76 12.07
C TRP A 123 1.59 -3.84 10.86
N VAL A 124 0.54 -3.16 10.40
CA VAL A 124 0.61 -2.25 9.25
C VAL A 124 0.74 -0.81 9.72
N ALA A 125 1.66 -0.06 9.11
CA ALA A 125 1.89 1.35 9.35
C ALA A 125 2.10 2.09 8.02
N ILE A 126 1.90 3.40 8.02
CA ILE A 126 2.13 4.23 6.82
C ILE A 126 3.62 4.33 6.49
N GLU A 127 3.94 4.34 5.19
CA GLU A 127 5.31 4.36 4.65
C GLU A 127 6.13 5.51 5.23
N LEU A 128 5.54 6.71 5.30
CA LEU A 128 6.20 7.90 5.83
C LEU A 128 6.81 7.63 7.21
N ARG A 129 5.99 7.12 8.14
CA ARG A 129 6.41 6.88 9.53
C ARG A 129 7.38 5.73 9.65
N VAL A 130 7.20 4.67 8.86
CA VAL A 130 8.18 3.57 8.79
C VAL A 130 9.54 4.09 8.35
N ARG A 131 9.60 4.94 7.31
CA ARG A 131 10.86 5.51 6.82
C ARG A 131 11.49 6.48 7.82
N GLU A 132 10.69 7.29 8.52
CA GLU A 132 11.17 8.14 9.62
C GLU A 132 11.82 7.30 10.73
N TRP A 133 11.20 6.18 11.09
CA TRP A 133 11.74 5.25 12.07
C TRP A 133 13.05 4.62 11.58
N ILE A 134 13.13 4.15 10.33
CA ILE A 134 14.37 3.61 9.74
C ILE A 134 15.48 4.67 9.79
N SER A 135 15.17 5.90 9.36
CA SER A 135 16.08 7.05 9.41
C SER A 135 16.61 7.29 10.83
N THR A 136 15.73 7.22 11.84
CA THR A 136 16.07 7.47 13.25
C THR A 136 16.89 6.34 13.86
N ILE A 137 16.45 5.09 13.67
CA ILE A 137 17.07 3.90 14.23
C ILE A 137 18.46 3.67 13.65
N TYR A 138 18.58 3.71 12.32
CA TYR A 138 19.80 3.34 11.60
C TYR A 138 20.65 4.55 11.20
N ARG A 139 20.23 5.77 11.58
CA ARG A 139 20.91 7.04 11.27
C ARG A 139 21.17 7.22 9.76
N GLN A 140 20.18 6.86 8.96
CA GLN A 140 20.22 7.01 7.51
C GLN A 140 19.46 8.28 7.09
N PRO A 141 19.84 8.93 5.99
CA PRO A 141 19.12 10.12 5.52
C PRO A 141 17.73 9.74 5.01
N LEU A 142 16.69 10.42 5.50
CA LEU A 142 15.35 10.34 4.94
C LEU A 142 15.31 11.06 3.58
N PRO A 143 14.75 10.46 2.50
CA PRO A 143 14.64 11.14 1.22
C PRO A 143 13.81 12.42 1.32
N GLN A 144 14.21 13.46 0.59
CA GLN A 144 13.63 14.81 0.71
C GLN A 144 12.10 14.85 0.51
N ARG A 145 11.54 13.98 -0.36
CA ARG A 145 10.10 13.84 -0.55
C ARG A 145 9.37 13.55 0.76
N PHE A 146 9.87 12.61 1.55
CA PHE A 146 9.25 12.22 2.81
C PHE A 146 9.44 13.29 3.89
N VAL A 147 10.56 14.00 3.89
CA VAL A 147 10.76 15.17 4.76
C VAL A 147 9.68 16.22 4.47
N GLN A 148 9.50 16.58 3.20
CA GLN A 148 8.48 17.56 2.79
C GLN A 148 7.06 17.10 3.13
N LEU A 149 6.77 15.81 2.95
CA LEU A 149 5.46 15.24 3.29
C LEU A 149 5.20 15.30 4.80
N GLY A 150 6.18 14.94 5.64
CA GLY A 150 6.07 15.05 7.09
C GLY A 150 5.83 16.49 7.54
N GLU A 151 6.58 17.46 7.00
CA GLU A 151 6.37 18.88 7.27
C GLU A 151 4.97 19.37 6.85
N ALA A 152 4.49 18.94 5.67
CA ALA A 152 3.18 19.31 5.16
C ALA A 152 2.03 18.79 6.04
N LEU A 153 2.16 17.58 6.59
CA LEU A 153 1.17 16.98 7.49
C LEU A 153 1.16 17.65 8.86
N VAL A 154 2.32 18.04 9.40
CA VAL A 154 2.40 18.84 10.63
C VAL A 154 1.77 20.21 10.44
N ALA A 155 1.97 20.84 9.28
CA ALA A 155 1.39 22.15 8.96
C ALA A 155 -0.13 22.10 8.70
N ARG A 156 -0.69 20.93 8.39
CA ARG A 156 -2.12 20.72 8.13
C ARG A 156 -2.63 19.52 8.93
N PRO A 157 -2.93 19.69 10.23
CA PRO A 157 -3.59 18.66 10.98
C PRO A 157 -5.02 18.51 10.44
N SER A 158 -5.25 17.44 9.67
CA SER A 158 -6.53 16.98 9.16
C SER A 158 -7.05 17.67 7.89
N GLY A 159 -7.10 16.90 6.81
CA GLY A 159 -7.98 17.11 5.66
C GLY A 159 -8.83 15.86 5.48
N ALA A 160 -10.10 15.92 5.84
CA ALA A 160 -11.04 14.89 5.39
C ALA A 160 -11.13 14.99 3.87
N LEU A 161 -10.91 13.87 3.17
CA LEU A 161 -11.36 13.79 1.78
C LEU A 161 -12.88 13.94 1.81
N THR A 162 -13.37 15.11 1.38
CA THR A 162 -14.77 15.23 1.03
C THR A 162 -15.05 14.19 -0.04
N PRO A 163 -16.07 13.32 0.14
CA PRO A 163 -16.42 12.36 -0.89
C PRO A 163 -16.66 13.13 -2.19
N PRO A 164 -16.20 12.61 -3.34
CA PRO A 164 -16.49 13.25 -4.62
C PRO A 164 -18.00 13.49 -4.73
N PRO A 165 -18.43 14.63 -5.28
CA PRO A 165 -19.85 14.83 -5.59
C PRO A 165 -20.34 13.63 -6.41
N PRO A 166 -21.55 13.12 -6.15
CA PRO A 166 -22.06 11.95 -6.87
C PRO A 166 -21.93 12.22 -8.38
N PRO A 167 -21.39 11.25 -9.15
CA PRO A 167 -21.33 11.41 -10.60
C PRO A 167 -22.75 11.67 -11.13
N PRO A 168 -22.92 12.54 -12.15
CA PRO A 168 -24.19 12.59 -12.86
C PRO A 168 -24.52 11.18 -13.35
N GLU A 169 -25.75 10.75 -13.07
CA GLU A 169 -26.26 9.42 -13.35
C GLU A 169 -26.27 9.16 -14.87
N ASP A 170 -25.17 8.68 -15.42
CA ASP A 170 -25.11 8.12 -16.77
C ASP A 170 -24.70 6.64 -16.63
N GLU A 171 -25.70 5.76 -16.75
CA GLU A 171 -25.67 4.31 -16.53
C GLU A 171 -24.68 3.52 -17.44
N ALA A 172 -23.88 4.18 -18.26
CA ALA A 172 -23.11 3.56 -19.34
C ALA A 172 -21.66 3.17 -18.98
N MET A 173 -21.11 3.59 -17.83
CA MET A 173 -19.67 3.45 -17.56
C MET A 173 -19.27 2.24 -16.70
N VAL A 174 -20.24 1.62 -16.01
CA VAL A 174 -20.00 0.46 -15.13
C VAL A 174 -19.62 -0.82 -15.90
N ASP A 175 -20.01 -0.94 -17.16
CA ASP A 175 -19.73 -2.14 -18.00
C ASP A 175 -18.27 -2.18 -18.49
N MET A 176 -17.65 -1.02 -18.75
CA MET A 176 -16.31 -0.92 -19.34
C MET A 176 -15.20 -1.41 -18.40
N VAL A 177 -15.39 -1.23 -17.09
CA VAL A 177 -14.42 -1.62 -16.07
C VAL A 177 -14.38 -3.13 -15.87
N GLU A 178 -15.54 -3.77 -15.93
CA GLU A 178 -15.66 -5.22 -15.85
C GLU A 178 -15.11 -5.89 -17.12
N GLN A 179 -15.26 -5.23 -18.29
CA GLN A 179 -14.66 -5.67 -19.56
C GLN A 179 -13.12 -5.55 -19.59
N LEU A 180 -12.54 -4.49 -18.99
CA LEU A 180 -11.08 -4.33 -18.89
C LEU A 180 -10.43 -5.34 -17.94
N ALA A 181 -11.09 -5.67 -16.82
CA ALA A 181 -10.61 -6.71 -15.90
C ALA A 181 -10.69 -8.13 -16.51
N ARG A 182 -11.68 -8.41 -17.37
CA ARG A 182 -11.79 -9.69 -18.09
C ARG A 182 -10.84 -9.80 -19.28
N SER A 183 -10.54 -8.71 -19.98
CA SER A 183 -9.70 -8.74 -21.19
C SER A 183 -8.21 -9.01 -20.91
N VAL A 184 -7.72 -8.80 -19.69
CA VAL A 184 -6.34 -9.16 -19.29
C VAL A 184 -6.21 -10.65 -18.93
N ALA A 185 -7.32 -11.37 -18.73
CA ALA A 185 -7.33 -12.78 -18.33
C ALA A 185 -7.53 -13.77 -19.49
N GLN A 186 -7.73 -13.29 -20.72
CA GLN A 186 -7.84 -14.14 -21.91
C GLN A 186 -6.91 -13.61 -23.00
N GLU A 187 -5.65 -14.02 -22.92
CA GLU A 187 -4.80 -14.11 -24.11
C GLU A 187 -5.03 -15.51 -24.72
N PRO A 188 -5.84 -15.65 -25.79
CA PRO A 188 -5.82 -16.86 -26.58
C PRO A 188 -4.62 -16.81 -27.52
N VAL A 189 -3.63 -17.67 -27.29
CA VAL A 189 -2.67 -18.03 -28.32
C VAL A 189 -3.44 -18.77 -29.43
N ALA A 190 -3.67 -18.03 -30.52
CA ALA A 190 -3.89 -18.41 -31.93
C ALA A 190 -4.65 -19.73 -32.26
N PRO A 191 -5.76 -19.65 -33.03
CA PRO A 191 -6.24 -20.78 -33.82
C PRO A 191 -5.64 -20.74 -35.23
N GLU A 192 -5.08 -21.88 -35.65
CA GLU A 192 -4.64 -22.18 -37.00
C GLU A 192 -5.82 -22.21 -38.00
N ALA A 193 -5.48 -22.13 -39.29
CA ALA A 193 -6.32 -21.71 -40.40
C ALA A 193 -7.60 -22.52 -40.72
N ARG A 194 -8.67 -21.76 -41.00
CA ARG A 194 -9.72 -21.85 -42.05
C ARG A 194 -10.34 -23.22 -42.43
N PRO A 195 -11.70 -23.29 -42.44
CA PRO A 195 -12.48 -24.29 -43.17
C PRO A 195 -13.02 -23.74 -44.51
N ALA A 196 -13.14 -24.60 -45.54
CA ALA A 196 -14.00 -24.43 -46.72
C ALA A 196 -14.16 -25.81 -47.39
N ALA A 197 -15.32 -26.35 -47.75
CA ALA A 197 -16.71 -25.89 -47.78
C ALA A 197 -17.61 -27.14 -48.00
N PRO A 198 -18.93 -27.05 -47.75
CA PRO A 198 -19.88 -27.86 -48.49
C PRO A 198 -20.82 -26.97 -49.31
N ARG A 199 -20.96 -27.28 -50.61
CA ARG A 199 -22.12 -26.86 -51.40
C ARG A 199 -22.74 -28.10 -52.04
N GLU A 200 -23.94 -28.39 -51.58
CA GLU A 200 -24.94 -29.38 -52.04
C GLU A 200 -25.37 -29.17 -53.51
N PRO A 201 -26.23 -30.01 -54.10
CA PRO A 201 -26.68 -31.36 -53.70
C PRO A 201 -26.14 -32.50 -54.58
#